data_AF-A0A1M7ZZG4-F1
#
_entry.id   AF-A0A1M7ZZG4-F1
#
_cell.length_a   1.000
_cell.length_b   1.000
_cell.length_c   1.000
_cell.angle_alpha   90.00
_cell.angle_beta   90.00
_cell.angle_gamma   90.00
#
_symmetry.space_group_name_H-M   'P 1'
#
loop_
_entity.id
_entity.type
_entity.pdbx_description
1 polymer ?
#
loop_
_entity_poly.entity_id
_entity_poly.type
_entity_poly.pdbx_seq_one_letter_code
_entity_poly.pdbx_strand_id
1 'polypeptide(L)' 'MKAKNIGKTIEKKLNEVGVFTLADLAEITPKVAYKKICENYPNTTIPKCYYLYSLQGALLDLDWRELPENIKSELLEK' A
#
# COMPACT_ATOMS: atom_id res chain seq x y z
N MET A 1 -0.37 10.73 6.04
CA MET A 1 0.90 10.34 6.69
C MET A 1 2.11 10.75 5.86
N LYS A 2 3.25 11.05 6.52
CA LYS A 2 4.54 11.19 5.84
C LYS A 2 5.35 9.89 6.01
N ALA A 3 5.56 9.15 4.92
CA ALA A 3 6.30 7.90 4.90
C ALA A 3 6.97 7.67 3.53
N LYS A 4 8.03 6.83 3.47
CA LYS A 4 8.65 6.44 2.19
C LYS A 4 7.62 5.82 1.25
N ASN A 5 7.77 6.07 -0.05
CA ASN A 5 6.91 5.56 -1.14
C ASN A 5 5.44 6.04 -1.13
N ILE A 6 5.01 6.80 -0.12
CA ILE A 6 3.64 7.33 -0.04
C ILE A 6 3.62 8.76 -0.60
N GLY A 7 3.28 8.87 -1.89
CA GLY A 7 2.98 10.15 -2.53
C GLY A 7 1.54 10.63 -2.25
N LYS A 8 1.24 11.90 -2.59
CA LYS A 8 -0.06 12.55 -2.35
C LYS A 8 -1.27 11.70 -2.79
N THR A 9 -1.17 11.01 -3.93
CA THR A 9 -2.25 10.17 -4.47
C THR A 9 -2.51 8.94 -3.60
N ILE A 10 -1.45 8.25 -3.16
CA ILE A 10 -1.57 7.06 -2.30
C ILE A 10 -2.07 7.49 -0.92
N GLU A 11 -1.52 8.58 -0.35
CA GLU A 11 -1.98 9.14 0.92
C GLU A 11 -3.48 9.47 0.89
N LYS A 12 -3.95 10.17 -0.15
CA LYS A 12 -5.37 10.49 -0.31
C LYS A 12 -6.24 9.23 -0.30
N LYS A 13 -5.86 8.21 -1.08
CA LYS A 13 -6.61 6.96 -1.19
C LYS A 13 -6.60 6.15 0.11
N LEU A 14 -5.50 6.17 0.86
CA LEU A 14 -5.42 5.57 2.19
C LEU A 14 -6.37 6.26 3.18
N ASN A 15 -6.38 7.59 3.20
CA ASN A 15 -7.28 8.35 4.06
C ASN A 15 -8.76 8.08 3.75
N GLU A 16 -9.11 7.91 2.48
CA GLU A 16 -10.49 7.56 2.05
C GLU A 16 -10.95 6.18 2.53
N VAL A 17 -10.02 5.26 2.87
CA VAL A 17 -10.33 3.94 3.43
C VAL A 17 -10.06 3.86 4.95
N GLY A 18 -9.84 5.02 5.59
CA GLY A 18 -9.66 5.12 7.04
C GLY A 18 -8.25 4.84 7.54
N VAL A 19 -7.23 4.87 6.67
CA VAL A 19 -5.82 4.66 7.03
C VAL A 19 -5.09 6.01 7.03
N PHE A 20 -4.81 6.53 8.23
CA PHE A 20 -4.19 7.85 8.43
C PHE A 20 -2.75 7.78 8.94
N THR A 21 -2.38 6.66 9.56
CA THR A 21 -1.05 6.42 10.15
C THR A 21 -0.43 5.10 9.65
N LEU A 22 0.88 4.93 9.89
CA LEU A 22 1.55 3.65 9.63
C LEU A 22 1.04 2.53 10.56
N ALA A 23 0.54 2.88 11.75
CA ALA A 23 -0.06 1.91 12.67
C ALA A 23 -1.37 1.36 12.08
N ASP A 24 -2.23 2.23 11.54
CA ASP A 24 -3.48 1.81 10.87
C ASP A 24 -3.17 0.89 9.67
N LEU A 25 -2.14 1.24 8.89
CA LEU A 25 -1.69 0.42 7.75
C LEU A 25 -1.13 -0.94 8.21
N ALA A 26 -0.38 -0.97 9.31
CA ALA A 26 0.14 -2.21 9.88
C ALA A 26 -0.98 -3.09 10.43
N GLU A 27 -1.99 -2.49 11.06
CA GLU A 27 -3.16 -3.18 11.61
C GLU A 27 -3.94 -3.92 10.51
N ILE A 28 -4.21 -3.26 9.38
CA ILE A 28 -4.98 -3.89 8.30
C ILE A 28 -4.13 -4.61 7.27
N THR A 29 -2.82 -4.36 7.21
CA THR A 29 -1.85 -4.84 6.20
C THR A 29 -1.96 -4.17 4.81
N PRO A 30 -0.86 -4.15 4.02
CA PRO A 30 -0.87 -3.65 2.64
C PRO A 30 -1.89 -4.29 1.70
N LYS A 31 -2.10 -5.62 1.79
CA LYS A 31 -3.03 -6.35 0.91
C LYS A 31 -4.48 -5.91 1.13
N VAL A 32 -4.90 -5.78 2.39
CA VAL A 32 -6.26 -5.34 2.72
C VAL A 32 -6.46 -3.86 2.39
N ALA A 33 -5.47 -3.00 2.71
CA ALA A 33 -5.52 -1.59 2.33
C ALA A 33 -5.71 -1.42 0.81
N TYR A 34 -4.94 -2.15 0.01
CA TYR A 34 -5.09 -2.16 -1.45
C TYR A 34 -6.48 -2.64 -1.89
N LYS A 35 -7.00 -3.73 -1.30
CA LYS A 35 -8.34 -4.24 -1.61
C LYS A 35 -9.42 -3.18 -1.34
N LYS A 36 -9.40 -2.55 -0.16
CA LYS A 36 -10.34 -1.47 0.19
C LYS A 36 -10.23 -0.28 -0.77
N ILE A 37 -9.01 0.08 -1.18
CA ILE A 37 -8.80 1.14 -2.18
C ILE A 37 -9.43 0.74 -3.52
N CYS A 38 -9.27 -0.50 -3.98
CA CYS A 38 -9.92 -0.97 -5.21
C CYS A 38 -11.45 -0.94 -5.10
N GLU A 39 -12.02 -1.31 -3.95
CA GLU A 39 -13.48 -1.26 -3.69
C GLU A 39 -14.03 0.17 -3.78
N ASN A 40 -13.28 1.18 -3.32
CA ASN A 40 -13.66 2.60 -3.45
C ASN A 40 -13.52 3.15 -4.89
N TYR A 41 -12.83 2.44 -5.78
CA TYR A 41 -12.54 2.88 -7.15
C TYR A 41 -12.87 1.79 -8.19
N PRO A 42 -14.14 1.32 -8.28
CA PRO A 42 -14.51 0.15 -9.09
C PRO A 42 -14.29 0.35 -10.60
N ASN A 43 -14.26 1.60 -11.07
CA ASN A 43 -14.05 1.96 -12.48
C ASN A 43 -12.62 2.39 -12.79
N THR A 44 -11.66 2.16 -11.90
CA THR A 44 -10.26 2.56 -12.07
C THR A 44 -9.32 1.40 -11.80
N THR A 45 -8.46 1.09 -12.77
CA THR A 45 -7.39 0.12 -12.56
C THR A 45 -6.31 0.72 -11.66
N ILE A 46 -6.22 0.23 -10.42
CA ILE A 46 -5.16 0.59 -9.48
C ILE A 46 -3.97 -0.36 -9.66
N PRO A 47 -2.77 0.12 -10.02
CA PRO A 47 -1.61 -0.76 -10.28
C PRO A 47 -1.21 -1.58 -9.05
N LYS A 48 -1.47 -2.90 -9.09
CA LYS A 48 -1.30 -3.82 -7.95
C LYS A 48 0.12 -3.77 -7.36
N CYS A 49 1.14 -4.02 -8.16
CA CYS A 49 2.53 -4.09 -7.69
C CYS A 49 3.00 -2.77 -7.06
N TYR A 50 2.76 -1.64 -7.72
CA TYR A 50 3.17 -0.33 -7.20
C TYR A 50 2.52 -0.01 -5.86
N TYR A 51 1.21 -0.27 -5.70
CA TYR A 51 0.56 0.00 -4.42
C TYR A 51 1.06 -0.93 -3.33
N LEU A 52 1.07 -2.24 -3.58
CA LEU A 52 1.49 -3.21 -2.56
C LEU A 52 2.94 -2.99 -2.12
N TYR A 53 3.85 -2.71 -3.06
CA TYR A 53 5.26 -2.46 -2.74
C TYR A 53 5.45 -1.11 -2.04
N SER A 54 4.75 -0.06 -2.48
CA SER A 54 4.82 1.23 -1.79
C SER A 54 4.34 1.13 -0.35
N LEU A 55 3.21 0.44 -0.11
CA LEU A 55 2.64 0.26 1.22
C LEU A 55 3.55 -0.60 2.12
N GLN A 56 4.08 -1.71 1.61
CA GLN A 56 5.01 -2.55 2.37
C GLN A 56 6.34 -1.83 2.64
N GLY A 57 6.88 -1.12 1.65
CA GLY A 57 8.10 -0.32 1.82
C GLY A 57 7.91 0.80 2.84
N ALA A 58 6.71 1.40 2.91
CA ALA A 58 6.38 2.38 3.95
C ALA A 58 6.42 1.77 5.36
N LEU A 59 5.91 0.55 5.54
CA LEU A 59 5.94 -0.15 6.84
C LEU A 59 7.35 -0.57 7.26
N LEU A 60 8.21 -0.94 6.31
CA LEU A 60 9.59 -1.36 6.59
C LEU A 60 10.59 -0.20 6.60
N ASP A 61 10.14 1.02 6.33
CA ASP A 61 10.99 2.18 6.05
C ASP A 61 12.07 1.88 4.99
N LEU A 62 11.70 1.20 3.92
CA LEU A 62 12.56 0.89 2.76
C LEU A 62 12.04 1.57 1.50
N ASP A 63 12.92 1.92 0.58
CA ASP A 63 12.48 2.20 -0.79
C ASP A 63 11.85 0.92 -1.38
N TRP A 64 10.72 1.05 -2.07
CA TRP A 64 10.00 -0.11 -2.59
C TRP A 64 10.85 -0.98 -3.55
N ARG A 65 11.88 -0.41 -4.18
CA ARG A 65 12.83 -1.14 -5.04
C ARG A 65 13.72 -2.08 -4.24
N GLU A 66 14.03 -1.72 -3.00
CA GLU A 66 14.90 -2.47 -2.08
C GLU A 66 14.17 -3.58 -1.31
N LEU A 67 12.85 -3.72 -1.50
CA LEU A 67 12.10 -4.82 -0.89
C LEU A 67 12.66 -6.18 -1.35
N PRO A 68 12.87 -7.13 -0.42
CA PRO A 68 13.28 -8.49 -0.75
C PRO A 68 12.32 -9.16 -1.73
N GLU A 69 12.85 -9.96 -2.66
CA GLU A 69 12.06 -10.58 -3.72
C GLU A 69 11.01 -11.57 -3.19
N ASN A 70 11.30 -12.24 -2.07
CA ASN A 70 10.34 -13.11 -1.39
C ASN A 70 9.13 -12.32 -0.88
N ILE A 71 9.33 -11.12 -0.33
CA ILE A 71 8.25 -10.24 0.13
C ILE A 71 7.44 -9.72 -1.07
N LYS A 72 8.11 -9.31 -2.15
CA LYS A 72 7.43 -8.88 -3.39
C LYS A 72 6.55 -9.99 -3.95
N SER A 73 7.08 -11.22 -4.00
CA SER A 73 6.35 -12.40 -4.45
C SER A 73 5.12 -12.67 -3.56
N GLU A 74 5.30 -12.71 -2.24
CA GLU A 74 4.21 -12.90 -1.27
C GLU A 74 3.10 -11.86 -1.44
N LEU A 75 3.46 -10.59 -1.65
CA LEU A 75 2.47 -9.52 -1.87
C LEU A 75 1.64 -9.75 -3.14
N LEU A 76 2.24 -10.28 -4.20
CA LEU A 76 1.57 -10.49 -5.48
C LEU A 76 0.75 -11.78 -5.57
N GLU A 77 0.99 -12.74 -4.68
CA GLU A 77 0.17 -13.94 -4.55
C GLU A 77 -1.32 -13.59 -4.32
N LYS A 78 -2.19 -14.52 -4.72
CA LYS A 78 -3.66 -14.34 -4.72
C LYS A 78 -4.23 -14.38 -3.31
#